data_AF-A0A925LLM3-F1
#
_entry.id   AF-A0A925LLM3-F1
#
_cell.length_a   1.000
_cell.length_b   1.000
_cell.length_c   1.000
_cell.angle_alpha   90.00
_cell.angle_beta   90.00
_cell.angle_gamma   90.00
#
_symmetry.space_group_name_H-M   'P 1'
#
loop_
_entity.id
_entity.type
_entity.pdbx_description
1 polymer ?
#
loop_
_entity_poly.entity_id
_entity_poly.type
_entity_poly.pdbx_seq_one_letter_code
_entity_poly.pdbx_strand_id
1 'polypeptide(L)'
;MDWTVEFTNRARKQKDKLPVRARELLFQLVRDIQTTGPVRGDWPNYSKLSDCEHHCHIKKGQPTFVAIWREDKGKIRFVEVTYAGTHEKAPY
;
A
#
# COMPACT_ATOMS: atom_id res chain seq x y z
N MET A 1 -15.56 8.31 10.65
CA MET A 1 -15.57 6.83 10.56
C MET A 1 -14.49 6.47 9.59
N ASP A 2 -13.43 5.87 10.10
CA ASP A 2 -12.18 5.70 9.37
C ASP A 2 -12.18 4.37 8.61
N TRP A 3 -11.32 4.26 7.61
CA TRP A 3 -11.12 3.01 6.89
C TRP A 3 -10.31 2.03 7.72
N THR A 4 -10.74 0.77 7.76
CA THR A 4 -9.94 -0.31 8.33
C THR A 4 -8.89 -0.71 7.31
N VAL A 5 -7.62 -0.68 7.70
CA VAL A 5 -6.49 -1.09 6.84
C VAL A 5 -5.78 -2.26 7.50
N GLU A 6 -5.77 -3.39 6.81
CA GLU A 6 -5.06 -4.59 7.26
C GLU A 6 -3.96 -5.01 6.28
N PHE A 7 -3.06 -5.86 6.75
CA PHE A 7 -2.01 -6.46 5.93
C PHE A 7 -2.28 -7.95 5.76
N THR A 8 -2.12 -8.47 4.54
CA THR A 8 -2.01 -9.93 4.34
C THR A 8 -0.83 -10.50 5.13
N ASN A 9 -0.84 -11.80 5.40
CA ASN A 9 0.31 -12.48 6.03
C ASN A 9 1.62 -12.28 5.26
N ARG A 10 1.54 -12.21 3.92
CA ARG A 10 2.68 -11.88 3.06
C ARG A 10 3.15 -10.45 3.32
N ALA A 11 2.26 -9.47 3.24
CA ALA A 11 2.61 -8.07 3.41
C ALA A 11 3.13 -7.74 4.82
N ARG A 12 2.63 -8.42 5.87
CA ARG A 12 3.19 -8.32 7.24
C ARG A 12 4.67 -8.68 7.26
N LYS A 13 5.02 -9.86 6.73
CA LYS A 13 6.40 -10.33 6.66
C LYS A 13 7.29 -9.43 5.80
N GLN A 14 6.74 -8.85 4.73
CA GLN A 14 7.50 -7.97 3.85
C GLN A 14 7.76 -6.60 4.49
N LYS A 15 6.73 -6.01 5.12
CA LYS A 15 6.82 -4.76 5.89
C LYS A 15 7.97 -4.82 6.90
N ASP A 16 8.11 -5.94 7.60
CA ASP A 16 9.14 -6.11 8.64
C ASP A 16 10.57 -6.16 8.07
N LYS A 17 10.71 -6.49 6.79
CA LYS A 17 12.00 -6.54 6.07
C LYS A 17 12.34 -5.24 5.34
N LEU A 18 11.44 -4.25 5.33
CA LEU A 18 11.71 -2.98 4.67
C LEU A 18 12.77 -2.18 5.43
N PRO A 19 13.65 -1.44 4.70
CA PRO A 19 14.48 -0.43 5.32
C PRO A 19 13.62 0.56 6.11
N VAL A 20 14.12 1.05 7.25
CA VAL A 20 13.38 1.90 8.20
C VAL A 20 12.61 3.01 7.50
N ARG A 21 13.27 3.75 6.60
CA ARG A 21 12.64 4.87 5.88
C ARG A 21 11.49 4.45 4.96
N ALA A 22 11.61 3.31 4.28
CA ALA A 22 10.52 2.80 3.43
C ALA A 22 9.35 2.31 4.29
N ARG A 23 9.64 1.71 5.45
CA ARG A 23 8.62 1.27 6.42
C ARG A 23 7.85 2.45 7.02
N GLU A 24 8.53 3.55 7.36
CA GLU A 24 7.88 4.79 7.82
C GLU A 24 6.92 5.35 6.77
N LEU A 25 7.34 5.41 5.50
CA LEU A 25 6.51 5.90 4.40
C LEU A 25 5.31 4.96 4.14
N LEU A 26 5.50 3.65 4.26
CA LEU A 26 4.38 2.70 4.22
C LEU A 26 3.37 2.95 5.34
N PHE A 27 3.82 3.24 6.58
CA PHE A 27 2.91 3.56 7.67
C PHE A 27 2.21 4.91 7.49
N GLN A 28 2.88 5.88 6.87
CA GLN A 28 2.23 7.13 6.49
C GLN A 28 1.11 6.87 5.46
N LEU A 29 1.37 6.05 4.43
CA LEU A 29 0.37 5.64 3.45
C LEU A 29 -0.83 4.98 4.13
N VAL A 30 -0.59 4.07 5.08
CA VAL A 30 -1.66 3.42 5.83
C VAL A 30 -2.52 4.44 6.58
N ARG A 31 -1.92 5.41 7.27
CA ARG A 31 -2.66 6.47 7.98
C ARG A 31 -3.49 7.35 7.04
N ASP A 32 -2.94 7.68 5.87
CA ASP A 32 -3.66 8.46 4.88
C ASP A 32 -4.86 7.68 4.32
N ILE A 33 -4.69 6.37 4.05
CA ILE A 33 -5.78 5.49 3.65
C ILE A 33 -6.84 5.37 4.75
N GLN A 34 -6.44 5.18 6.01
CA GLN A 34 -7.37 5.14 7.14
C GLN A 34 -8.23 6.40 7.22
N THR A 35 -7.62 7.57 7.00
CA THR A 35 -8.31 8.87 7.16
C THR A 35 -9.16 9.24 5.95
N THR A 36 -8.64 9.00 4.74
CA THR A 36 -9.18 9.61 3.51
C THR A 36 -9.54 8.59 2.44
N GLY A 37 -9.29 7.29 2.67
CA GLY A 37 -9.72 6.18 1.81
C GLY A 37 -8.67 5.64 0.84
N PRO A 38 -9.02 4.64 0.01
CA PRO A 38 -8.07 3.86 -0.80
C PRO A 38 -7.46 4.62 -1.98
N VAL A 39 -8.13 5.67 -2.47
CA VAL A 39 -7.66 6.45 -3.63
C VAL A 39 -6.61 7.45 -3.17
N ARG A 40 -5.35 7.22 -3.54
CA ARG A 40 -4.18 8.00 -3.11
C ARG A 40 -3.54 8.77 -4.28
N GLY A 41 -4.34 9.53 -5.03
CA GLY A 41 -3.84 10.31 -6.18
C GLY A 41 -2.77 11.35 -5.82
N ASP A 42 -2.64 11.67 -4.54
CA ASP A 42 -1.63 12.52 -3.92
C ASP A 42 -0.29 11.80 -3.65
N TRP A 43 -0.27 10.45 -3.71
CA TRP A 43 0.94 9.66 -3.49
C TRP A 43 1.77 9.51 -4.78
N PRO A 44 3.11 9.44 -4.67
CA PRO A 44 3.98 9.38 -5.84
C PRO A 44 3.66 8.19 -6.75
N ASN A 45 3.50 8.49 -8.04
CA ASN A 45 3.23 7.49 -9.09
C ASN A 45 2.05 6.57 -8.73
N TYR A 46 1.01 7.12 -8.11
CA TYR A 46 -0.21 6.37 -7.84
C TYR A 46 -0.89 5.96 -9.15
N SER A 47 -1.35 4.72 -9.20
CA SER A 47 -2.21 4.21 -10.27
C SER A 47 -3.19 3.18 -9.74
N LYS A 48 -4.30 3.01 -10.46
CA LYS A 48 -5.15 1.83 -10.31
C LYS A 48 -4.59 0.71 -11.17
N LEU A 49 -4.38 -0.47 -10.58
CA LEU A 49 -4.03 -1.70 -11.29
C LEU A 49 -5.28 -2.41 -11.82
N SER A 50 -6.40 -2.28 -11.09
CA SER A 50 -7.73 -2.70 -11.51
C SER A 50 -8.79 -1.83 -10.83
N ASP A 51 -10.08 -2.15 -10.98
CA ASP A 51 -11.18 -1.39 -10.38
C ASP A 51 -11.03 -1.16 -8.87
N CYS A 52 -10.48 -2.16 -8.17
CA CYS A 52 -10.35 -2.17 -6.71
C CYS A 52 -8.92 -2.43 -6.24
N GLU A 53 -7.93 -2.41 -7.14
CA GLU A 53 -6.54 -2.60 -6.79
C GLU A 53 -5.74 -1.35 -7.14
N HIS A 54 -4.90 -0.95 -6.21
CA HIS A 54 -4.20 0.32 -6.20
C HIS A 54 -2.72 0.08 -5.98
N HIS A 55 -1.93 0.98 -6.51
CA HIS A 55 -0.48 0.94 -6.43
C HIS A 55 0.06 2.35 -6.22
N CYS A 56 1.14 2.49 -5.46
CA CYS A 56 1.96 3.69 -5.47
C CYS A 56 3.41 3.39 -5.09
N HIS A 57 4.28 4.36 -5.35
CA HIS A 57 5.68 4.32 -4.92
C HIS A 57 5.81 4.95 -3.54
N ILE A 58 6.29 4.16 -2.57
CA ILE A 58 6.53 4.63 -1.20
C ILE A 58 7.94 5.19 -1.01
N LYS A 59 8.94 4.73 -1.80
CA LYS A 59 10.30 5.29 -1.79
C LYS A 59 10.95 5.12 -3.15
N LYS A 60 11.34 6.22 -3.80
CA LYS A 60 12.10 6.20 -5.06
C LYS A 60 13.59 5.92 -4.80
N GLY A 61 14.30 5.35 -5.78
CA GLY A 61 15.74 5.08 -5.72
C GLY A 61 16.12 3.71 -6.29
N GLN A 62 17.33 3.24 -5.94
CA GLN A 62 17.83 1.90 -6.29
C GLN A 62 18.09 1.11 -4.99
N PRO A 63 17.19 0.21 -4.57
CA PRO A 63 15.92 -0.16 -5.22
C PRO A 63 14.77 0.82 -4.92
N THR A 64 13.78 0.84 -5.80
CA THR A 64 12.50 1.55 -5.60
C THR A 64 11.53 0.64 -4.86
N PHE A 65 10.85 1.20 -3.86
CA PHE A 65 9.85 0.49 -3.06
C PHE A 65 8.45 0.98 -3.38
N VAL A 66 7.53 0.02 -3.42
CA VAL A 66 6.11 0.21 -3.75
C VAL A 66 5.22 -0.48 -2.74
N ALA A 67 3.96 -0.05 -2.71
CA ALA A 67 2.87 -0.72 -2.01
C ALA A 67 1.73 -0.99 -2.98
N ILE A 68 1.09 -2.15 -2.82
CA ILE A 68 -0.14 -2.52 -3.52
C ILE A 68 -1.19 -2.87 -2.47
N TRP A 69 -2.39 -2.37 -2.65
CA TRP A 69 -3.53 -2.63 -1.78
C TRP A 69 -4.81 -2.75 -2.58
N ARG A 70 -5.81 -3.40 -1.99
CA ARG A 70 -7.12 -3.57 -2.60
C ARG A 70 -8.25 -3.19 -1.66
N GLU A 71 -9.34 -2.70 -2.25
CA GLU A 71 -10.62 -2.52 -1.58
C GLU A 71 -11.34 -3.86 -1.45
N ASP A 72 -11.86 -4.20 -0.28
CA ASP A 72 -12.72 -5.38 -0.12
C ASP A 72 -14.16 -5.00 -0.48
N LYS A 73 -14.63 -5.46 -1.64
CA LYS A 73 -16.00 -5.20 -2.15
C LYS A 73 -17.10 -5.69 -1.20
N GLY A 74 -16.81 -6.64 -0.32
CA GLY A 74 -17.78 -7.20 0.63
C GLY A 74 -17.85 -6.46 1.97
N LYS A 75 -16.94 -5.52 2.25
CA LYS A 75 -16.85 -4.82 3.53
C LYS A 75 -16.83 -3.31 3.33
N ILE A 76 -17.73 -2.62 4.01
CA ILE A 76 -17.77 -1.16 4.00
C ILE A 76 -16.47 -0.63 4.61
N ARG A 77 -15.76 0.21 3.85
CA ARG A 77 -14.55 0.94 4.28
C ARG A 77 -13.41 0.03 4.76
N PHE A 78 -13.14 -1.06 4.04
CA PHE A 78 -12.02 -1.97 4.33
C PHE A 78 -11.01 -2.01 3.18
N VAL A 79 -9.74 -1.92 3.53
CA VAL A 79 -8.61 -2.05 2.61
C VAL A 79 -7.64 -3.10 3.12
N GLU A 80 -7.11 -3.90 2.19
CA GLU A 80 -6.06 -4.87 2.48
C GLU A 80 -4.79 -4.54 1.69
N VAL A 81 -3.68 -4.33 2.39
CA VAL A 81 -2.35 -4.24 1.80
C VAL A 81 -1.87 -5.64 1.43
N THR A 82 -1.74 -5.89 0.13
CA THR A 82 -1.39 -7.21 -0.44
C THR A 82 0.11 -7.34 -0.67
N TYR A 83 0.81 -6.23 -0.88
CA TYR A 83 2.25 -6.20 -1.12
C TYR A 83 2.90 -4.92 -0.61
N ALA A 84 4.10 -5.04 -0.03
CA ALA A 84 4.99 -3.91 0.20
C ALA A 84 6.45 -4.35 0.01
N GLY A 85 7.16 -3.79 -0.96
CA GLY A 85 8.47 -4.32 -1.35
C GLY A 85 9.07 -3.61 -2.54
N THR A 86 10.07 -4.22 -3.17
CA THR A 86 10.74 -3.64 -4.34
C THR A 86 9.83 -3.68 -5.56
N HIS A 87 9.85 -2.62 -6.38
CA HIS A 87 9.06 -2.55 -7.63
C HIS A 87 9.28 -3.79 -8.52
N GLU A 88 10.53 -4.24 -8.66
CA GLU A 88 10.92 -5.40 -9.47
C GLU A 88 10.25 -6.72 -9.04
N LYS A 89 9.82 -6.85 -7.78
CA LYS A 89 9.20 -8.07 -7.23
C LYS A 89 7.71 -7.88 -6.96
N ALA A 90 7.14 -6.77 -7.42
CA ALA A 90 5.73 -6.48 -7.25
C ALA A 90 4.90 -7.43 -8.14
N PRO A 91 3.80 -8.01 -7.61
CA PRO A 91 2.94 -8.89 -8.38
C PRO A 91 1.95 -8.07 -9.22
N TYR A 92 2.44 -7.49 -10.33
CA TYR A 92 1.58 -6.93 -11.37
C TYR A 92 0.94 -8.03 -12.22
#